data_AF-A0AAF3ELJ0-F1
#
_entry.id   AF-A0AAF3ELJ0-F1
#
_cell.length_a   1.000
_cell.length_b   1.000
_cell.length_c   1.000
_cell.angle_alpha   90.00
_cell.angle_beta   90.00
_cell.angle_gamma   90.00
#
_symmetry.space_group_name_H-M   'P 1'
#
loop_
_entity.id
_entity.type
_entity.pdbx_description
1 polymer ?
#
loop_
_entity_poly.entity_id
_entity_poly.type
_entity_poly.pdbx_seq_one_letter_code
_entity_poly.pdbx_strand_id
1 'polypeptide(L)'
;MTSVTCSPSLADMRAAQADHLDRMKESLREVDAKDVVPILVARRVLQSFEMSKVYDQQSPHSQMDVLIEILKTKLNWVGPMTDALIKNGKAPIAQQLIKLQTERN
;
A
#
# COMPACT_ATOMS: atom_id res chain seq x y z
N MET A 1 9.76 -35.12 -13.22
CA MET A 1 9.46 -34.69 -11.85
C MET A 1 8.79 -33.33 -11.94
N THR A 2 7.46 -33.29 -11.86
CA THR A 2 6.71 -32.04 -11.86
C THR A 2 6.83 -31.41 -10.48
N SER A 3 7.64 -30.36 -10.35
CA SER A 3 7.69 -29.55 -9.14
C SER A 3 6.32 -28.93 -8.93
N VAL A 4 5.59 -29.38 -7.91
CA VAL A 4 4.39 -28.71 -7.44
C VAL A 4 4.86 -27.35 -6.89
N THR A 5 4.68 -26.29 -7.66
CA THR A 5 4.84 -24.92 -7.17
C THR A 5 3.75 -24.69 -6.13
N CYS A 6 4.07 -24.94 -4.86
CA CYS A 6 3.20 -24.61 -3.75
C CYS A 6 2.92 -23.11 -3.81
N SER A 7 1.64 -22.73 -3.84
CA SER A 7 1.24 -21.33 -3.67
C SER A 7 1.84 -20.79 -2.37
N PRO A 8 2.45 -19.59 -2.39
CA PRO A 8 3.07 -19.00 -1.21
C PRO A 8 2.05 -18.82 -0.09
N SER A 9 2.51 -18.96 1.16
CA SER A 9 1.61 -18.79 2.30
C SER A 9 1.13 -17.33 2.40
N LEU A 10 0.01 -17.11 3.09
CA LEU A 10 -0.49 -15.76 3.36
C LEU A 10 0.53 -14.90 4.14
N ALA A 11 1.35 -15.53 4.99
CA ALA A 11 2.41 -14.85 5.72
C ALA A 11 3.52 -14.37 4.77
N ASP A 12 3.96 -15.23 3.84
CA ASP A 12 4.98 -14.87 2.84
C ASP A 12 4.45 -13.81 1.87
N MET A 13 3.15 -13.82 1.58
CA MET A 13 2.50 -12.75 0.81
C MET A 13 2.57 -11.40 1.51
N ARG A 14 2.24 -11.36 2.80
CA ARG A 14 2.30 -10.14 3.61
C ARG A 14 3.73 -9.65 3.80
N ALA A 15 4.68 -10.54 4.08
CA ALA A 15 6.08 -10.18 4.26
C ALA A 15 6.64 -9.46 3.03
N ALA A 16 6.49 -10.04 1.83
CA ALA A 16 6.95 -9.39 0.61
C ALA A 16 6.22 -8.07 0.30
N GLN A 17 4.90 -7.99 0.57
CA GLN A 17 4.16 -6.74 0.42
C GLN A 17 4.64 -5.66 1.39
N ALA A 18 5.00 -6.03 2.62
CA ALA A 18 5.59 -5.13 3.59
C ALA A 18 6.98 -4.65 3.14
N ASP A 19 7.82 -5.55 2.64
CA ASP A 19 9.15 -5.19 2.09
C ASP A 19 9.02 -4.21 0.93
N HIS A 20 8.03 -4.39 0.05
CA HIS A 20 7.78 -3.48 -1.06
C HIS A 20 7.34 -2.09 -0.57
N LEU A 21 6.49 -2.03 0.45
CA LEU A 21 6.09 -0.77 1.08
C LEU A 21 7.30 -0.05 1.69
N ASP A 22 8.20 -0.78 2.34
CA ASP A 22 9.41 -0.20 2.94
C ASP A 22 10.36 0.36 1.86
N ARG A 23 10.54 -0.35 0.74
CA ARG A 23 11.33 0.15 -0.40
C ARG A 23 10.73 1.39 -1.04
N MET A 24 9.40 1.49 -1.08
CA MET A 24 8.67 2.62 -1.68
C MET A 24 8.41 3.77 -0.72
N LYS A 25 8.78 3.63 0.57
CA LYS A 25 8.41 4.55 1.63
C LYS A 25 8.73 6.00 1.32
N GLU A 26 9.94 6.28 0.83
CA GLU A 26 10.35 7.65 0.50
C GLU A 26 9.53 8.23 -0.67
N SER A 27 9.25 7.44 -1.71
CA SER A 27 8.39 7.88 -2.82
C SER A 27 6.94 8.09 -2.38
N LEU A 28 6.42 7.24 -1.48
CA LEU A 28 5.07 7.36 -0.95
C LEU A 28 4.90 8.60 -0.06
N ARG A 29 5.94 9.03 0.66
CA ARG A 29 5.92 10.25 1.48
C ARG A 29 5.70 11.54 0.67
N GLU A 30 5.98 11.52 -0.63
CA GLU A 30 5.67 12.64 -1.54
C GLU A 30 4.19 12.73 -1.93
N VAL A 31 3.36 11.80 -1.43
CA VAL A 31 1.92 11.74 -1.67
C VAL A 31 1.18 12.19 -0.42
N ASP A 32 0.17 13.04 -0.60
CA ASP A 32 -0.67 13.48 0.51
C ASP A 32 -1.63 12.35 0.92
N ALA A 33 -1.74 12.07 2.21
CA ALA A 33 -2.64 11.04 2.71
C ALA A 33 -4.11 11.31 2.32
N LYS A 34 -4.51 12.58 2.18
CA LYS A 34 -5.88 12.97 1.79
C LYS A 34 -6.28 12.47 0.40
N ASP A 35 -5.30 12.23 -0.46
CA ASP A 35 -5.49 11.81 -1.85
C ASP A 35 -5.75 10.30 -1.94
N VAL A 36 -5.29 9.56 -0.92
CA VAL A 36 -5.25 8.09 -0.92
C VAL A 36 -6.23 7.48 0.06
N VAL A 37 -6.23 7.97 1.31
CA VAL A 37 -7.00 7.41 2.43
C VAL A 37 -8.50 7.31 2.13
N PRO A 38 -9.18 8.32 1.53
CA PRO A 38 -10.60 8.22 1.24
C PRO A 38 -10.94 7.07 0.28
N ILE A 39 -10.07 6.81 -0.70
CA ILE A 39 -10.24 5.70 -1.65
C ILE A 39 -10.03 4.37 -0.94
N LEU A 40 -9.02 4.26 -0.08
CA LEU A 40 -8.77 3.05 0.70
C LEU A 40 -9.92 2.73 1.67
N VAL A 41 -10.55 3.75 2.27
CA VAL A 41 -11.75 3.58 3.10
C VAL A 41 -12.95 3.17 2.25
N ALA A 42 -13.19 3.84 1.12
CA ALA A 42 -14.29 3.50 0.22
C ALA A 42 -14.19 2.07 -0.35
N ARG A 43 -12.95 1.59 -0.54
CA ARG A 43 -12.66 0.21 -0.98
C ARG A 43 -12.56 -0.79 0.17
N ARG A 44 -12.90 -0.40 1.40
CA ARG A 44 -12.90 -1.23 2.62
C ARG A 44 -11.53 -1.84 2.96
N VAL A 45 -10.45 -1.21 2.51
CA VAL A 45 -9.08 -1.56 2.90
C VAL A 45 -8.78 -1.00 4.29
N LEU A 46 -9.21 0.24 4.52
CA LEU A 46 -9.12 0.93 5.81
C LEU A 46 -10.49 1.04 6.46
N GLN A 47 -10.50 0.93 7.78
CA GLN A 47 -11.66 1.23 8.61
C GLN A 47 -11.64 2.72 9.03
N SER A 48 -12.80 3.26 9.42
CA SER A 48 -12.93 4.67 9.78
C SER A 48 -12.02 5.09 10.95
N PHE A 49 -11.83 4.23 11.95
CA PHE A 49 -10.89 4.53 13.05
C PHE A 49 -9.42 4.50 12.61
N GLU A 50 -9.08 3.74 11.57
CA GLU A 50 -7.72 3.70 11.00
C GLU A 50 -7.45 4.98 10.21
N MET A 51 -8.46 5.46 9.47
CA MET A 51 -8.44 6.78 8.85
C MET A 51 -8.23 7.89 9.87
N SER A 52 -8.95 7.87 11.00
CA SER A 52 -8.74 8.85 12.08
C SER A 52 -7.31 8.80 12.60
N LYS A 53 -6.77 7.61 12.89
CA LYS A 53 -5.37 7.44 13.34
C LYS A 53 -4.35 8.03 12.37
N VAL A 54 -4.59 7.92 11.06
CA VAL A 54 -3.76 8.54 10.03
C VAL A 54 -3.84 10.06 10.15
N TYR A 55 -5.04 10.65 10.13
CA TYR A 55 -5.20 12.10 10.17
C TYR A 55 -4.88 12.77 11.51
N ASP A 56 -4.85 12.02 12.60
CA ASP A 56 -4.39 12.51 13.90
C ASP A 56 -2.89 12.86 13.89
N GLN A 57 -2.12 12.41 12.88
CA GLN A 57 -0.72 12.77 12.74
C GLN A 57 -0.55 14.20 12.21
N GLN A 58 0.36 14.95 12.83
CA GLN A 58 0.55 16.38 12.56
C GLN A 58 1.22 16.69 11.21
N SER A 59 2.04 15.78 10.68
CA SER A 59 2.79 16.02 9.44
C SER A 59 2.35 15.07 8.32
N PRO A 60 2.31 15.52 7.05
CA PRO A 60 1.98 14.64 5.92
C PRO A 60 2.87 13.39 5.84
N HIS A 61 4.15 13.53 6.17
CA HIS A 61 5.08 12.39 6.22
C HIS A 61 4.70 11.40 7.32
N SER A 62 4.35 11.88 8.52
CA SER A 62 3.88 11.02 9.62
C SER A 62 2.55 10.35 9.29
N GLN A 63 1.63 11.04 8.60
CA GLN A 63 0.37 10.46 8.12
C GLN A 63 0.65 9.29 7.18
N MET A 64 1.55 9.47 6.20
CA MET A 64 1.92 8.41 5.27
C MET A 64 2.66 7.25 5.97
N ASP A 65 3.55 7.53 6.92
CA ASP A 65 4.23 6.50 7.69
C ASP A 65 3.24 5.62 8.46
N VAL A 66 2.26 6.23 9.14
CA VAL A 66 1.19 5.50 9.82
C VAL A 66 0.34 4.71 8.84
N LEU A 67 0.02 5.29 7.68
CA LEU A 67 -0.73 4.59 6.64
C LEU A 67 0.03 3.34 6.16
N ILE A 68 1.33 3.45 5.90
CA ILE A 68 2.19 2.34 5.48
C ILE A 68 2.16 1.21 6.53
N GLU A 69 2.33 1.54 7.81
CA GLU A 69 2.28 0.55 8.89
C GLU A 69 0.93 -0.16 8.97
N ILE A 70 -0.18 0.56 8.76
CA ILE A 70 -1.50 -0.07 8.69
C ILE A 70 -1.57 -1.00 7.47
N LEU A 71 -1.12 -0.56 6.29
CA LEU A 71 -1.19 -1.34 5.05
C LEU A 71 -0.38 -2.64 5.11
N LYS A 72 0.74 -2.68 5.83
CA LYS A 72 1.52 -3.92 6.07
C LYS A 72 0.67 -5.04 6.70
N THR A 73 -0.37 -4.67 7.46
CA THR A 73 -1.28 -5.64 8.09
C THR A 73 -2.45 -6.07 7.20
N LYS A 74 -2.69 -5.34 6.09
CA LYS A 74 -3.85 -5.53 5.21
C LYS A 74 -3.50 -6.41 4.03
N LEU A 75 -4.54 -6.99 3.44
CA LEU A 75 -4.47 -7.69 2.15
C LEU A 75 -5.20 -6.87 1.09
N ASN A 76 -4.88 -7.11 -0.17
CA ASN A 76 -5.58 -6.54 -1.33
C ASN A 76 -5.61 -5.00 -1.39
N TRP A 77 -4.70 -4.32 -0.69
CA TRP A 77 -4.60 -2.86 -0.69
C TRP A 77 -3.99 -2.31 -1.99
N VAL A 78 -3.21 -3.13 -2.71
CA VAL A 78 -2.41 -2.66 -3.85
C VAL A 78 -3.25 -2.12 -5.00
N GLY A 79 -4.36 -2.78 -5.35
CA GLY A 79 -5.28 -2.28 -6.39
C GLY A 79 -5.87 -0.91 -6.03
N PRO A 80 -6.57 -0.79 -4.88
CA PRO A 80 -7.07 0.50 -4.38
C PRO A 80 -6.02 1.60 -4.24
N MET A 81 -4.80 1.25 -3.81
CA MET A 81 -3.67 2.17 -3.71
C MET A 81 -3.21 2.66 -5.09
N THR A 82 -3.09 1.74 -6.04
CA THR A 82 -2.73 2.04 -7.44
C THR A 82 -3.75 2.97 -8.08
N ASP A 83 -5.05 2.67 -7.91
CA ASP A 83 -6.15 3.50 -8.38
C ASP A 83 -6.06 4.93 -7.81
N ALA A 84 -5.77 5.04 -6.51
CA ALA A 84 -5.62 6.32 -5.85
C ALA A 84 -4.42 7.12 -6.38
N LEU A 85 -3.27 6.48 -6.54
CA LEU A 85 -2.07 7.11 -7.07
C LEU A 85 -2.29 7.63 -8.50
N ILE A 86 -2.93 6.84 -9.36
CA ILE A 86 -3.23 7.26 -10.75
C ILE A 86 -4.18 8.45 -10.78
N LYS A 87 -5.27 8.41 -10.00
CA LYS A 87 -6.26 9.49 -9.96
C LYS A 87 -5.69 10.83 -9.50
N ASN A 88 -4.65 10.79 -8.67
CA ASN A 88 -3.99 12.00 -8.14
C ASN A 88 -2.71 12.36 -8.90
N GLY A 89 -2.52 11.85 -10.12
CA GLY A 89 -1.40 12.20 -10.99
C GLY A 89 -0.05 11.59 -10.57
N LYS A 90 -0.03 10.69 -9.59
CA LYS A 90 1.15 9.96 -9.10
C LYS A 90 1.35 8.65 -9.87
N ALA A 91 1.06 8.66 -11.16
CA ALA A 91 1.20 7.50 -12.04
C ALA A 91 2.62 6.86 -12.04
N PRO A 92 3.72 7.62 -11.94
CA PRO A 92 5.05 7.01 -11.83
C PRO A 92 5.22 6.12 -10.59
N ILE A 93 4.67 6.53 -9.44
CA ILE A 93 4.71 5.77 -8.20
C ILE A 93 3.80 4.52 -8.33
N ALA A 94 2.62 4.66 -8.93
CA ALA A 94 1.75 3.53 -9.25
C ALA A 94 2.44 2.48 -10.12
N GLN A 95 3.22 2.90 -11.13
CA GLN A 95 3.97 1.99 -11.98
C GLN A 95 5.07 1.24 -11.22
N GLN A 96 5.78 1.91 -10.30
CA GLN A 96 6.76 1.24 -9.43
C GLN A 96 6.09 0.17 -8.57
N LEU A 97 4.92 0.48 -8.00
CA LEU A 97 4.15 -0.48 -7.21
C LEU A 97 3.74 -1.72 -8.02
N ILE A 98 3.26 -1.54 -9.25
CA ILE A 98 2.89 -2.63 -10.16
C ILE A 98 4.12 -3.47 -10.54
N LYS A 99 5.27 -2.85 -10.82
CA LYS A 99 6.51 -3.57 -11.15
C LYS A 99 6.96 -4.46 -10.00
N LEU A 100 6.98 -3.94 -8.78
CA LEU A 100 7.34 -4.71 -7.59
C LEU A 100 6.37 -5.89 -7.35
N GLN A 101 5.09 -5.75 -7.70
CA GLN A 101 4.18 -6.90 -7.66
C GLN A 101 4.47 -7.95 -8.73
N THR A 102 4.90 -7.52 -9.91
CA THR A 102 5.11 -8.40 -11.07
C THR A 102 6.42 -9.18 -10.96
N GLU A 103 7.45 -8.61 -10.33
CA GLU A 103 8.73 -9.29 -10.02
C GLU A 103 8.60 -10.51 -9.09
N ARG A 104 7.41 -10.77 -8.55
CA ARG A 104 7.08 -11.94 -7.73
C ARG A 104 6.60 -13.16 -8.56
N ASN A 105 6.24 -12.96 -9.84
CA ASN A 105 5.80 -14.03 -10.75
C ASN A 105 6.96 -14.53 -11.61
#